data_AF-A0A3D4CWF3-F1
#
_entry.id   AF-A0A3D4CWF3-F1
#
_cell.length_a   1.000
_cell.length_b   1.000
_cell.length_c   1.000
_cell.angle_alpha   90.00
_cell.angle_beta   90.00
_cell.angle_gamma   90.00
#
_symmetry.space_group_name_H-M   'P 1'
#
loop_
_entity.id
_entity.type
_entity.pdbx_description
1 polymer ?
#
loop_
_entity_poly.entity_id
_entity_poly.type
_entity_poly.pdbx_seq_one_letter_code
_entity_poly.pdbx_strand_id
1 'polypeptide(L)'
;GMRRTVEAVRSGMIGTIKEVYAFQGGSRGMPALPGDFPPAPKHLDWDLWLGPAKDRPYSPAYCPYNWRFWWDFGTGETGNWGCHTLDIPYWALGLSHAKRVDLDLAPKASEIDSQRTPKRMQTRLDFAASGDGKRPALSVHWWHGGPR
;
A
#
# COMPACT_ATOMS: atom_id res chain seq x y z
N GLY A 1 -11.16 -13.97 -11.29
CA GLY A 1 -11.82 -12.86 -10.59
C GLY A 1 -11.86 -13.15 -9.10
N MET A 2 -11.80 -12.12 -8.25
CA MET A 2 -11.65 -12.22 -6.78
C MET A 2 -12.50 -13.33 -6.14
N ARG A 3 -13.81 -13.39 -6.41
CA ARG A 3 -14.71 -14.39 -5.82
C ARG A 3 -14.29 -15.84 -6.10
N ARG A 4 -13.88 -16.16 -7.34
CA ARG A 4 -13.42 -17.52 -7.70
C ARG A 4 -12.15 -17.91 -6.95
N THR A 5 -11.23 -16.95 -6.75
CA THR A 5 -10.01 -17.18 -5.98
C THR A 5 -10.33 -17.48 -4.52
N VAL A 6 -11.24 -16.72 -3.91
CA VAL A 6 -11.71 -16.94 -2.53
C VAL A 6 -12.36 -18.32 -2.39
N GLU A 7 -13.23 -18.70 -3.33
CA GLU A 7 -13.91 -20.00 -3.34
C GLU A 7 -12.92 -21.17 -3.48
N ALA A 8 -11.91 -21.05 -4.35
CA ALA A 8 -10.87 -22.07 -4.53
C ALA A 8 -9.97 -22.24 -3.30
N VAL A 9 -9.63 -21.15 -2.61
CA VAL A 9 -8.87 -21.21 -1.35
C VAL A 9 -9.70 -21.89 -0.27
N ARG A 10 -10.97 -21.48 -0.10
CA ARG A 10 -11.84 -21.98 0.98
C ARG A 10 -12.30 -23.42 0.78
N SER A 11 -12.37 -23.90 -0.46
CA SER A 11 -12.67 -25.31 -0.75
C SER A 11 -11.51 -26.25 -0.44
N GLY A 12 -10.31 -25.72 -0.19
CA GLY A 12 -9.10 -26.51 0.02
C GLY A 12 -8.45 -27.03 -1.27
N MET A 13 -8.92 -26.58 -2.45
CA MET A 13 -8.45 -27.07 -3.76
C MET A 13 -6.94 -26.93 -3.97
N ILE A 14 -6.32 -25.91 -3.37
CA ILE A 14 -4.88 -25.61 -3.50
C ILE A 14 -4.05 -26.01 -2.27
N GLY A 15 -4.66 -26.75 -1.33
CA GLY A 15 -4.02 -27.20 -0.11
C GLY A 15 -3.78 -26.10 0.93
N THR A 16 -2.86 -26.35 1.86
CA THR A 16 -2.55 -25.44 2.96
C THR A 16 -1.63 -24.31 2.50
N ILE A 17 -2.12 -23.07 2.53
CA ILE A 17 -1.31 -21.89 2.24
C ILE A 17 -0.39 -21.56 3.43
N LYS A 18 0.91 -21.39 3.15
CA LYS A 18 1.94 -20.92 4.10
C LYS A 18 2.45 -19.53 3.78
N GLU A 19 2.41 -19.15 2.51
CA GLU A 19 2.85 -17.83 2.04
C GLU A 19 1.95 -17.32 0.92
N VAL A 20 1.76 -16.00 0.87
CA VAL A 20 1.09 -15.31 -0.23
C VAL A 20 2.03 -14.22 -0.75
N TYR A 21 2.22 -14.14 -2.06
CA TYR A 21 2.94 -13.04 -2.70
C TYR A 21 1.98 -12.20 -3.52
N ALA A 22 1.81 -10.95 -3.11
CA ALA A 22 1.03 -9.93 -3.80
C ALA A 22 1.99 -8.82 -4.26
N PHE A 23 1.85 -8.40 -5.52
CA PHE A 23 2.74 -7.36 -6.05
C PHE A 23 2.09 -6.46 -7.09
N GLN A 24 2.60 -5.23 -7.16
CA GLN A 24 2.27 -4.25 -8.19
C GLN A 24 3.55 -3.72 -8.83
N GLY A 25 3.73 -4.03 -10.11
CA GLY A 25 4.84 -3.48 -10.90
C GLY A 25 4.68 -1.98 -11.16
N GLY A 26 5.77 -1.35 -11.60
CA GLY A 26 5.80 0.05 -12.03
C GLY A 26 6.86 0.87 -11.30
N SER A 27 6.76 2.20 -11.43
CA SER A 27 7.71 3.16 -10.86
C SER A 27 7.03 4.37 -10.19
N ARG A 28 5.75 4.20 -9.82
CA ARG A 28 4.96 5.20 -9.08
C ARG A 28 5.50 5.38 -7.66
N GLY A 29 5.26 6.54 -7.08
CA GLY A 29 5.89 7.00 -5.84
C GLY A 29 6.97 8.04 -6.10
N MET A 30 7.40 8.75 -5.06
CA MET A 30 8.36 9.85 -5.15
C MET A 30 8.09 10.81 -6.33
N PRO A 31 6.91 11.46 -6.41
CA PRO A 31 6.66 12.48 -7.42
C PRO A 31 7.71 13.60 -7.32
N ALA A 32 7.87 14.36 -8.40
CA ALA A 32 8.73 15.54 -8.38
C ALA A 32 8.29 16.50 -7.26
N LEU A 33 9.27 17.13 -6.61
CA LEU A 33 8.97 18.19 -5.65
C LEU A 33 8.28 19.36 -6.38
N PRO A 34 7.30 20.03 -5.76
CA PRO A 34 6.72 21.25 -6.30
C PRO A 34 7.80 22.27 -6.64
N GLY A 35 7.77 22.76 -7.88
CA GLY A 35 8.58 23.91 -8.31
C GLY A 35 7.74 25.18 -8.55
N ASP A 36 6.41 25.04 -8.54
CA ASP A 36 5.45 26.11 -8.81
C ASP A 36 4.28 26.05 -7.83
N PHE A 37 3.80 27.23 -7.44
CA PHE A 37 2.78 27.45 -6.42
C PHE A 37 1.75 28.50 -6.88
N PRO A 38 0.96 28.20 -7.92
CA PRO A 38 -0.09 29.11 -8.37
C PRO A 38 -1.20 29.25 -7.32
N PRO A 39 -2.08 30.25 -7.43
CA PRO A 39 -3.31 30.27 -6.65
C PRO A 39 -4.12 28.98 -6.84
N ALA A 40 -4.77 28.51 -5.78
CA ALA A 40 -5.66 27.36 -5.87
C ALA A 40 -6.79 27.64 -6.89
N PRO A 41 -7.21 26.64 -7.69
CA PRO A 41 -8.34 26.78 -8.60
C PRO A 41 -9.59 27.24 -7.85
N LYS A 42 -10.42 28.09 -8.46
CA LYS A 42 -11.63 28.65 -7.82
C LYS A 42 -12.64 27.61 -7.29
N HIS A 43 -12.57 26.37 -7.79
CA HIS A 43 -13.44 25.27 -7.40
C HIS A 43 -12.79 24.33 -6.35
N LEU A 44 -11.60 24.66 -5.86
CA LEU A 44 -10.88 23.91 -4.83
C LEU A 44 -10.69 24.80 -3.61
N ASP A 45 -11.39 24.47 -2.53
CA ASP A 45 -11.07 25.02 -1.22
C ASP A 45 -9.82 24.33 -0.69
N TRP A 46 -8.70 25.05 -0.69
CA TRP A 46 -7.40 24.48 -0.39
C TRP A 46 -7.18 24.23 1.10
N ASP A 47 -7.67 25.11 1.96
CA ASP A 47 -7.62 24.94 3.41
C ASP A 47 -8.42 23.70 3.81
N LEU A 48 -9.64 23.56 3.27
CA LEU A 48 -10.47 22.38 3.49
C LEU A 48 -9.81 21.10 2.94
N TRP A 49 -9.17 21.17 1.78
CA TRP A 49 -8.50 20.01 1.19
C TRP A 49 -7.26 19.56 1.99
N LEU A 50 -6.47 20.50 2.52
CA LEU A 50 -5.33 20.20 3.39
C LEU A 50 -5.78 19.57 4.72
N GLY A 51 -6.91 20.04 5.26
CA GLY A 51 -7.46 19.56 6.52
C GLY A 51 -6.44 19.70 7.66
N PRO A 52 -6.15 18.62 8.42
CA PRO A 52 -5.24 18.70 9.57
C PRO A 52 -3.74 18.71 9.19
N ALA A 53 -3.40 18.58 7.90
CA ALA A 53 -2.01 18.64 7.45
C ALA A 53 -1.42 20.03 7.69
N LYS A 54 -0.08 20.11 7.77
CA LYS A 54 0.60 21.40 7.86
C LYS A 54 0.24 22.29 6.67
N ASP A 55 -0.10 23.54 6.98
CA ASP A 55 -0.36 24.58 6.00
C ASP A 55 0.78 24.67 4.97
N ARG A 56 0.42 24.81 3.70
CA ARG A 56 1.36 24.90 2.57
C ARG A 56 0.69 25.53 1.36
N PRO A 57 1.43 26.16 0.45
CA PRO A 57 0.86 26.67 -0.80
C PRO A 57 0.30 25.54 -1.68
N TYR A 58 -0.73 25.84 -2.45
CA TYR A 58 -1.25 24.94 -3.47
C TYR A 58 -0.18 24.62 -4.51
N SER A 59 -0.15 23.36 -4.96
CA SER A 59 0.61 22.95 -6.13
C SER A 59 -0.11 21.82 -6.87
N PRO A 60 -0.13 21.83 -8.22
CA PRO A 60 -0.65 20.71 -9.01
C PRO A 60 0.13 19.41 -8.81
N ALA A 61 1.30 19.45 -8.15
CA ALA A 61 2.05 18.27 -7.74
C ALA A 61 1.36 17.43 -6.64
N TYR A 62 0.37 17.99 -5.94
CA TYR A 62 -0.41 17.28 -4.90
C TYR A 62 -1.77 16.81 -5.43
N CYS A 63 -2.67 17.74 -5.71
CA CYS A 63 -4.06 17.48 -6.08
C CYS A 63 -4.21 17.56 -7.62
N PRO A 64 -5.05 16.71 -8.25
CA PRO A 64 -6.02 15.78 -7.64
C PRO A 64 -5.56 14.33 -7.47
N TYR A 65 -4.40 13.95 -8.00
CA TYR A 65 -4.02 12.54 -8.08
C TYR A 65 -2.81 12.16 -7.22
N ASN A 66 -1.75 12.98 -7.22
CA ASN A 66 -0.46 12.58 -6.66
C ASN A 66 -0.39 12.61 -5.13
N TRP A 67 -1.38 13.21 -4.46
CA TRP A 67 -1.47 13.37 -3.01
C TRP A 67 -1.15 12.07 -2.27
N ARG A 68 -1.62 10.93 -2.78
CA ARG A 68 -1.42 9.62 -2.12
C ARG A 68 0.04 9.17 -2.03
N PHE A 69 0.95 9.82 -2.76
CA PHE A 69 2.39 9.56 -2.72
C PHE A 69 3.16 10.52 -1.80
N TRP A 70 2.46 11.32 -1.01
CA TRP A 70 3.00 12.21 0.01
C TRP A 70 2.59 11.71 1.39
N TRP A 71 3.52 11.62 2.33
CA TRP A 71 3.25 11.06 3.66
C TRP A 71 2.17 11.80 4.45
N ASP A 72 2.02 13.10 4.20
CA ASP A 72 0.98 13.92 4.84
C ASP A 72 -0.45 13.55 4.38
N PHE A 73 -0.61 12.94 3.20
CA PHE A 73 -1.93 12.70 2.60
C PHE A 73 -2.21 11.23 2.29
N GLY A 74 -1.20 10.36 2.21
CA GLY A 74 -1.41 8.96 1.88
C GLY A 74 -0.26 8.03 2.20
N THR A 75 -0.45 6.77 1.84
CA THR A 75 0.45 5.65 2.18
C THR A 75 1.11 5.02 0.95
N GLY A 76 1.20 5.79 -0.13
CA GLY A 76 1.88 5.43 -1.36
C GLY A 76 1.19 4.30 -2.10
N GLU A 77 1.99 3.46 -2.75
CA GLU A 77 1.46 2.39 -3.59
C GLU A 77 0.73 1.31 -2.78
N THR A 78 1.08 1.15 -1.49
CA THR A 78 0.38 0.26 -0.55
C THR A 78 -1.07 0.70 -0.33
N GLY A 79 -1.31 1.99 -0.13
CA GLY A 79 -2.67 2.53 -0.02
C GLY A 79 -3.39 2.61 -1.37
N ASN A 80 -2.65 2.70 -2.47
CA ASN A 80 -3.19 2.82 -3.82
C ASN A 80 -3.62 1.46 -4.40
N TRP A 81 -2.67 0.57 -4.73
CA TRP A 81 -2.96 -0.76 -5.29
C TRP A 81 -2.85 -1.88 -4.27
N GLY A 82 -2.10 -1.68 -3.19
CA GLY A 82 -1.98 -2.68 -2.12
C GLY A 82 -3.34 -3.01 -1.51
N CYS A 83 -4.19 -2.01 -1.23
CA CYS A 83 -5.52 -2.25 -0.67
C CYS A 83 -6.42 -3.10 -1.59
N HIS A 84 -6.32 -2.93 -2.92
CA HIS A 84 -7.09 -3.66 -3.92
C HIS A 84 -6.53 -5.05 -4.27
N THR A 85 -5.26 -5.29 -3.93
CA THR A 85 -4.60 -6.57 -4.21
C THR A 85 -4.60 -7.46 -2.97
N LEU A 86 -4.42 -6.87 -1.79
CA LEU A 86 -4.35 -7.57 -0.50
C LEU A 86 -5.73 -7.91 0.07
N ASP A 87 -6.80 -7.28 -0.40
CA ASP A 87 -8.17 -7.65 0.00
C ASP A 87 -8.49 -9.13 -0.35
N ILE A 88 -7.98 -9.64 -1.47
CA ILE A 88 -8.18 -11.01 -1.93
C ILE A 88 -7.63 -12.03 -0.91
N PRO A 89 -6.33 -12.03 -0.55
CA PRO A 89 -5.83 -12.97 0.44
C PRO A 89 -6.40 -12.73 1.83
N TYR A 90 -6.69 -11.48 2.22
CA TYR A 90 -7.34 -11.20 3.50
C TYR A 90 -8.71 -11.88 3.58
N TRP A 91 -9.52 -11.75 2.53
CA TRP A 91 -10.83 -12.35 2.48
C TRP A 91 -10.77 -13.87 2.36
N ALA A 92 -9.91 -14.39 1.48
CA ALA A 92 -9.77 -15.82 1.23
C ALA A 92 -9.32 -16.58 2.48
N LEU A 93 -8.38 -16.02 3.24
CA LEU A 93 -7.75 -16.65 4.40
C LEU A 93 -8.33 -16.18 5.74
N GLY A 94 -9.31 -15.27 5.75
CA GLY A 94 -9.87 -14.71 6.98
C GLY A 94 -8.80 -14.04 7.85
N LEU A 95 -7.96 -13.21 7.22
CA LEU A 95 -6.92 -12.47 7.93
C LEU A 95 -7.51 -11.23 8.60
N SER A 96 -6.97 -10.89 9.77
CA SER A 96 -7.27 -9.65 10.47
C SER A 96 -6.00 -8.80 10.60
N HIS A 97 -5.44 -8.68 11.80
CA HIS A 97 -4.23 -7.90 12.03
C HIS A 97 -2.99 -8.80 11.98
N ALA A 98 -1.97 -8.34 11.28
CA ALA A 98 -0.65 -8.97 11.32
C ALA A 98 -0.07 -8.86 12.74
N LYS A 99 0.67 -9.90 13.16
CA LYS A 99 1.41 -9.89 14.43
C LYS A 99 2.76 -9.21 14.31
N ARG A 100 3.32 -9.21 13.10
CA ARG A 100 4.60 -8.60 12.79
C ARG A 100 4.60 -8.10 11.35
N VAL A 101 5.27 -6.98 11.13
CA VAL A 101 5.54 -6.44 9.80
C VAL A 101 7.04 -6.17 9.70
N ASP A 102 7.68 -6.78 8.72
CA ASP A 102 9.11 -6.59 8.42
C ASP A 102 9.28 -6.08 6.99
N LEU A 103 10.49 -5.60 6.67
CA LEU A 103 10.93 -5.36 5.31
C LEU A 103 11.66 -6.62 4.81
N ASP A 104 11.17 -7.20 3.71
CA ASP A 104 11.90 -8.27 3.00
C ASP A 104 13.17 -7.70 2.33
N LEU A 105 13.11 -6.42 1.95
CA LEU A 105 14.23 -5.68 1.37
C LEU A 105 14.35 -4.31 2.06
N ALA A 106 15.45 -4.10 2.77
CA ALA A 106 15.77 -2.80 3.33
C ALA A 106 16.09 -1.79 2.22
N PRO A 107 15.47 -0.60 2.21
CA PRO A 107 15.79 0.45 1.24
C PRO A 107 17.18 1.03 1.51
N LYS A 108 17.85 1.50 0.45
CA LYS A 108 19.04 2.35 0.60
C LYS A 108 18.62 3.71 1.13
N ALA A 109 19.53 4.41 1.82
CA ALA A 109 19.26 5.77 2.32
C ALA A 109 18.80 6.74 1.21
N SER A 110 19.35 6.59 -0.01
CA SER A 110 18.96 7.39 -1.18
C SER A 110 17.55 7.10 -1.72
N GLU A 111 16.90 6.03 -1.24
CA GLU A 111 15.55 5.61 -1.64
C GLU A 111 14.49 6.03 -0.62
N ILE A 112 14.92 6.59 0.52
CA ILE A 112 14.07 7.07 1.60
C ILE A 112 13.93 8.59 1.49
N ASP A 113 12.70 9.08 1.65
CA ASP A 113 12.38 10.50 1.63
C ASP A 113 11.41 10.84 2.76
N SER A 114 11.63 11.97 3.40
CA SER A 114 10.85 12.39 4.56
C SER A 114 9.46 12.93 4.20
N GLN A 115 9.21 13.26 2.93
CA GLN A 115 7.94 13.84 2.49
C GLN A 115 7.15 12.90 1.58
N ARG A 116 7.84 12.01 0.86
CA ARG A 116 7.25 11.22 -0.23
C ARG A 116 7.39 9.73 0.01
N THR A 117 6.37 8.99 -0.42
CA THR A 117 6.35 7.53 -0.32
C THR A 117 7.31 6.90 -1.33
N PRO A 118 7.98 5.79 -1.01
CA PRO A 118 9.01 5.19 -1.87
C PRO A 118 8.45 4.72 -3.21
N LYS A 119 9.34 4.61 -4.22
CA LYS A 119 9.01 3.97 -5.51
C LYS A 119 9.00 2.45 -5.45
N ARG A 120 9.70 1.88 -4.47
CA ARG A 120 9.86 0.45 -4.29
C ARG A 120 9.81 0.11 -2.81
N MET A 121 9.05 -0.91 -2.48
CA MET A 121 8.96 -1.45 -1.12
C MET A 121 8.67 -2.94 -1.20
N GLN A 122 9.30 -3.73 -0.33
CA GLN A 122 9.00 -5.14 -0.15
C GLN A 122 8.80 -5.41 1.34
N THR A 123 7.57 -5.72 1.72
CA THR A 123 7.19 -5.98 3.11
C THR A 123 6.66 -7.39 3.28
N ARG A 124 6.92 -7.98 4.44
CA ARG A 124 6.30 -9.21 4.92
C ARG A 124 5.42 -8.92 6.12
N LEU A 125 4.20 -9.46 6.09
CA LEU A 125 3.22 -9.43 7.16
C LEU A 125 3.03 -10.85 7.69
N ASP A 126 3.36 -11.09 8.95
CA ASP A 126 3.24 -12.40 9.57
C ASP A 126 1.94 -12.50 10.38
N PHE A 127 1.16 -13.55 10.14
CA PHE A 127 -0.12 -13.81 10.79
C PHE A 127 -0.03 -15.06 11.65
N ALA A 128 -0.61 -14.99 12.85
CA ALA A 128 -0.81 -16.18 13.67
C ALA A 128 -1.79 -17.16 13.01
N ALA A 129 -1.79 -18.40 13.50
CA ALA A 129 -2.85 -19.35 13.22
C ALA A 129 -4.23 -18.77 13.62
N SER A 130 -5.28 -19.20 12.94
CA SER A 130 -6.64 -18.82 13.31
C SER A 130 -7.00 -19.42 14.67
N GLY A 131 -7.86 -18.73 15.43
CA GLY A 131 -8.28 -19.17 16.77
C GLY A 131 -9.04 -20.50 16.77
N ASP A 132 -9.65 -20.88 15.65
CA ASP A 132 -10.32 -22.17 15.45
C ASP A 132 -9.39 -23.28 14.94
N GLY A 133 -8.09 -23.00 14.77
CA GLY A 133 -7.07 -23.96 14.33
C GLY A 133 -7.14 -24.39 12.87
N LYS A 134 -8.12 -23.89 12.09
CA LYS A 134 -8.32 -24.32 10.69
C LYS A 134 -7.29 -23.75 9.72
N ARG A 135 -6.73 -22.58 10.03
CA ARG A 135 -5.69 -21.92 9.25
C ARG A 135 -4.39 -21.86 10.07
N PRO A 136 -3.26 -22.37 9.57
CA PRO A 136 -1.98 -22.23 10.25
C PRO A 136 -1.48 -20.78 10.19
N ALA A 137 -0.39 -20.51 10.93
CA ALA A 137 0.38 -19.30 10.70
C ALA A 137 0.88 -19.24 9.25
N LEU A 138 0.93 -18.03 8.70
CA LEU A 138 1.35 -17.76 7.32
C LEU A 138 1.88 -16.34 7.19
N SER A 139 2.63 -16.11 6.12
CA SER A 139 3.17 -14.80 5.77
C SER A 139 2.52 -14.26 4.49
N VAL A 140 2.26 -12.95 4.46
CA VAL A 140 1.80 -12.25 3.26
C VAL A 140 2.87 -11.23 2.87
N HIS A 141 3.36 -11.35 1.66
CA HIS A 141 4.35 -10.46 1.07
C HIS A 141 3.65 -9.44 0.17
N TRP A 142 3.88 -8.16 0.43
CA TRP A 142 3.41 -7.05 -0.41
C TRP A 142 4.59 -6.30 -1.02
N TRP A 143 4.73 -6.40 -2.33
CA TRP A 143 5.84 -5.79 -3.06
C TRP A 143 5.32 -4.80 -4.11
N HIS A 144 5.94 -3.63 -4.18
CA HIS A 144 5.70 -2.72 -5.28
C HIS A 144 6.98 -2.11 -5.81
N GLY A 145 6.92 -1.59 -7.03
CA GLY A 145 8.08 -1.03 -7.72
C GLY A 145 8.69 -2.00 -8.72
N GLY A 146 9.89 -1.67 -9.22
CA GLY A 146 10.58 -2.38 -10.31
C GLY A 146 10.76 -3.89 -10.13
N PRO A 147 11.24 -4.60 -11.17
CA PRO A 147 11.33 -6.06 -11.16
C PRO A 147 12.17 -6.59 -9.99
N ARG A 148 11.82 -7.81 -9.55
CA ARG A 148 12.61 -8.60 -8.60
C ARG A 148 14.03 -8.79 -9.12
#